data_AF-A0A0C3MVH5-F1
#
_entry.id   AF-A0A0C3MVH5-F1
#
_cell.length_a   1.000
_cell.length_b   1.000
_cell.length_c   1.000
_cell.angle_alpha   90.00
_cell.angle_beta   90.00
_cell.angle_gamma   90.00
#
_symmetry.space_group_name_H-M   'P 1'
#
loop_
_entity.id
_entity.type
_entity.pdbx_description
1 polymer ?
#
loop_
_entity_poly.entity_id
_entity_poly.type
_entity_poly.pdbx_seq_one_letter_code
_entity_poly.pdbx_strand_id
1 'polypeptide(L)'
;MKAQASSLPFTPVFATLVAIINTKLPQVGGLILAWLISQFQRAFKHNDKTVCHSSTTFIAHLVNQAVTHEIIVLETLIFLLECPMDDLIEIVVGFMHEVSAFLAENSLKANALIFEEQAKE
;
A
#
# COMPACT_ATOMS: atom_id res chain seq x y z
N MET A 1 -4.10 13.37 2.99
CA MET A 1 -2.96 13.33 2.06
C MET A 1 -3.21 14.11 0.77
N LYS A 2 -3.58 15.40 0.82
CA LYS A 2 -3.79 16.19 -0.41
C LYS A 2 -2.48 16.45 -1.17
N ALA A 3 -1.41 16.79 -0.43
CA ALA A 3 -0.09 17.06 -1.01
C ALA A 3 0.49 15.83 -1.74
N GLN A 4 0.42 14.65 -1.13
CA GLN A 4 0.90 13.42 -1.78
C GLN A 4 0.02 13.02 -2.97
N ALA A 5 -1.32 13.11 -2.85
CA ALA A 5 -2.23 12.80 -3.96
C ALA A 5 -2.07 13.75 -5.16
N SER A 6 -1.63 15.00 -4.94
CA SER A 6 -1.29 15.95 -6.02
C SER A 6 0.13 15.76 -6.56
N SER A 7 0.94 14.86 -6.00
CA SER A 7 2.37 14.73 -6.31
C SER A 7 2.90 13.31 -6.07
N LEU A 8 2.29 12.32 -6.76
CA LEU A 8 2.62 10.90 -6.61
C LEU A 8 4.12 10.56 -6.76
N PRO A 9 4.90 11.16 -7.68
CA PRO A 9 6.33 10.85 -7.81
C PRO A 9 7.15 11.14 -6.53
N PHE A 10 6.66 12.01 -5.64
CA PHE A 10 7.32 12.33 -4.38
C PHE A 10 6.82 11.51 -3.19
N THR A 11 5.96 10.52 -3.41
CA THR A 11 5.48 9.62 -2.34
C THR A 11 6.60 9.00 -1.49
N PRO A 12 7.74 8.55 -2.07
CA PRO A 12 8.87 8.08 -1.26
C PRO A 12 9.38 9.13 -0.28
N VAL A 13 9.47 10.40 -0.70
CA VAL A 13 9.94 11.50 0.15
C VAL A 13 8.97 11.75 1.30
N PHE A 14 7.66 11.73 1.03
CA PHE A 14 6.65 11.83 2.08
C PHE A 14 6.74 10.66 3.06
N ALA A 15 6.97 9.43 2.58
CA ALA A 15 7.15 8.26 3.44
C ALA A 15 8.41 8.35 4.31
N THR A 16 9.54 8.83 3.77
CA THR A 16 10.76 9.07 4.54
C THR A 16 10.53 10.11 5.64
N LEU A 17 9.81 11.20 5.35
CA LEU A 17 9.45 12.18 6.36
C LEU A 17 8.61 11.56 7.48
N VAL A 18 7.59 10.76 7.11
CA VAL A 18 6.78 10.03 8.08
C VAL A 18 7.63 9.08 8.91
N ALA A 19 8.57 8.36 8.31
CA ALA A 19 9.48 7.46 9.02
C ALA A 19 10.32 8.20 10.08
N ILE A 20 10.92 9.34 9.71
CA ILE A 20 11.69 10.16 10.64
C ILE A 20 10.82 10.61 11.82
N ILE A 21 9.61 11.11 11.56
CA ILE A 21 8.67 11.52 12.61
C ILE A 21 8.28 10.33 13.49
N ASN A 22 8.03 9.17 12.88
CA ASN A 22 7.63 7.95 13.57
C ASN A 22 8.69 7.45 14.56
N THR A 23 9.98 7.73 14.32
CA THR A 23 11.06 7.41 15.29
C THR A 23 10.93 8.16 16.61
N LYS A 24 10.25 9.31 16.63
CA LYS A 24 10.03 10.14 17.82
C LYS A 24 8.61 10.03 18.35
N LEU A 25 7.64 9.81 17.48
CA LEU A 25 6.21 9.73 17.79
C LEU A 25 5.58 8.53 17.07
N PRO A 26 5.74 7.30 17.59
CA PRO A 26 5.31 6.07 16.89
C PRO A 26 3.80 5.98 16.66
N GLN A 27 3.00 6.75 17.39
CA GLN A 27 1.55 6.84 17.20
C GLN A 27 1.19 7.47 15.84
N VAL A 28 2.08 8.28 15.27
CA VAL A 28 1.86 8.97 13.99
C VAL A 28 1.78 7.98 12.84
N GLY A 29 2.65 6.97 12.79
CA GLY A 29 2.62 5.95 11.74
C GLY A 29 1.30 5.18 11.73
N GLY A 30 0.84 4.73 12.90
CA GLY A 30 -0.44 4.04 13.04
C GLY A 30 -1.64 4.92 12.65
N LEU A 31 -1.63 6.20 13.03
CA LEU A 31 -2.70 7.14 12.67
C LEU A 31 -2.75 7.40 11.16
N ILE A 32 -1.59 7.59 10.53
CA ILE A 32 -1.47 7.79 9.09
C ILE A 32 -1.97 6.56 8.33
N LEU A 33 -1.57 5.36 8.77
CA LEU A 33 -2.00 4.10 8.18
C LEU A 33 -3.52 3.94 8.26
N ALA A 34 -4.11 4.13 9.45
CA ALA A 34 -5.56 4.03 9.62
C ALA A 34 -6.31 5.02 8.73
N TRP A 35 -5.77 6.23 8.56
CA TRP A 35 -6.34 7.23 7.65
C TRP A 35 -6.25 6.80 6.19
N LEU A 36 -5.10 6.25 5.74
CA LEU A 36 -4.90 5.74 4.39
C LEU A 36 -5.82 4.56 4.06
N ILE A 37 -5.97 3.60 4.99
CA ILE A 37 -6.88 2.47 4.83
C ILE A 37 -8.32 2.95 4.71
N SER A 38 -8.75 3.87 5.58
CA SER A 38 -10.09 4.45 5.50
C SER A 38 -10.32 5.21 4.18
N GLN A 39 -9.31 5.95 3.71
CA GLN A 39 -9.36 6.63 2.41
C GLN A 39 -9.49 5.63 1.26
N PHE A 40 -8.67 4.58 1.26
CA PHE A 40 -8.69 3.51 0.26
C PHE A 40 -10.05 2.83 0.22
N GLN A 41 -10.59 2.37 1.35
CA GLN A 41 -11.90 1.70 1.41
C GLN A 41 -13.04 2.59 0.90
N ARG A 42 -13.01 3.88 1.25
CA ARG A 42 -14.00 4.85 0.76
C ARG A 42 -13.86 5.06 -0.75
N ALA A 43 -12.66 5.26 -1.25
CA ALA A 43 -12.40 5.42 -2.67
C ALA A 43 -12.82 4.18 -3.48
N PHE A 44 -12.49 2.99 -2.96
CA PHE A 44 -12.85 1.72 -3.54
C PHE A 44 -14.37 1.58 -3.67
N LYS A 45 -15.11 1.87 -2.59
CA LYS A 45 -16.59 1.84 -2.61
C LYS A 45 -17.21 2.82 -3.61
N HIS A 46 -16.54 3.93 -3.91
CA HIS A 46 -17.01 4.95 -4.87
C HIS A 46 -16.40 4.77 -6.27
N ASN A 47 -15.62 3.72 -6.51
CA ASN A 47 -14.86 3.49 -7.75
C ASN A 47 -13.93 4.65 -8.12
N ASP A 48 -13.39 5.36 -7.14
CA ASP A 48 -12.39 6.43 -7.36
C ASP A 48 -10.98 5.82 -7.46
N LYS A 49 -10.62 5.39 -8.67
CA LYS A 49 -9.34 4.74 -8.98
C LYS A 49 -8.14 5.62 -8.65
N THR A 50 -8.24 6.92 -8.90
CA THR A 50 -7.14 7.87 -8.67
C THR A 50 -6.77 7.89 -7.20
N VAL A 51 -7.78 7.96 -6.33
CA VAL A 51 -7.56 7.93 -4.89
C VAL A 51 -7.08 6.55 -4.44
N CYS A 52 -7.68 5.46 -4.91
CA CYS A 52 -7.21 4.11 -4.60
C CYS A 52 -5.73 3.90 -4.95
N HIS A 53 -5.32 4.30 -6.15
CA HIS A 53 -3.93 4.23 -6.59
C HIS A 53 -3.02 5.07 -5.68
N SER A 54 -3.36 6.35 -5.46
CA SER A 54 -2.54 7.21 -4.59
C SER A 54 -2.40 6.69 -3.16
N SER A 55 -3.46 6.11 -2.60
CA SER A 55 -3.47 5.54 -1.24
C SER A 55 -2.65 4.26 -1.15
N THR A 56 -2.80 3.34 -2.11
CA THR A 56 -2.03 2.09 -2.15
C THR A 56 -0.54 2.36 -2.37
N THR A 57 -0.16 3.26 -3.28
CA THR A 57 1.23 3.71 -3.46
C THR A 57 1.82 4.26 -2.16
N PHE A 58 1.06 5.03 -1.38
CA PHE A 58 1.59 5.54 -0.11
C PHE A 58 1.72 4.43 0.94
N ILE A 59 0.74 3.53 1.05
CA ILE A 59 0.85 2.36 1.94
C ILE A 59 2.12 1.56 1.62
N ALA A 60 2.42 1.34 0.33
CA ALA A 60 3.62 0.63 -0.11
C ALA A 60 4.90 1.30 0.40
N HIS A 61 5.04 2.61 0.18
CA HIS A 61 6.24 3.32 0.61
C HIS A 61 6.37 3.42 2.13
N LEU A 62 5.27 3.41 2.90
CA LEU A 62 5.33 3.35 4.37
C LEU A 62 5.87 2.01 4.85
N VAL A 63 5.49 0.91 4.21
CA VAL A 63 6.02 -0.43 4.50
C VAL A 63 7.49 -0.53 4.08
N ASN A 64 7.85 -0.03 2.90
CA ASN A 64 9.25 -0.03 2.46
C ASN A 64 10.18 0.76 3.40
N GLN A 65 9.65 1.76 4.11
CA GLN A 65 10.37 2.53 5.13
C GLN A 65 10.24 1.95 6.54
N ALA A 66 9.70 0.73 6.68
CA ALA A 66 9.46 0.03 7.94
C ALA A 66 8.65 0.85 8.97
N VAL A 67 7.77 1.75 8.51
CA VAL A 67 6.87 2.52 9.38
C VAL A 67 5.74 1.63 9.92
N THR A 68 5.31 0.66 9.10
CA THR A 68 4.20 -0.25 9.36
C THR A 68 4.59 -1.67 8.93
N HIS A 69 3.95 -2.67 9.54
CA HIS A 69 4.20 -4.07 9.22
C HIS A 69 3.64 -4.45 7.84
N GLU A 70 4.33 -5.34 7.13
CA GLU A 70 3.97 -5.84 5.80
C GLU A 70 2.66 -6.63 5.74
N ILE A 71 2.08 -7.03 6.88
CA ILE A 71 0.78 -7.73 6.91
C ILE A 71 -0.30 -6.90 6.21
N ILE A 72 -0.25 -5.57 6.34
CA ILE A 72 -1.23 -4.68 5.70
C ILE A 72 -1.13 -4.73 4.16
N VAL A 73 0.08 -4.90 3.62
CA VAL A 73 0.29 -5.07 2.18
C VAL A 73 -0.38 -6.35 1.70
N LEU A 74 -0.16 -7.45 2.43
CA LEU A 74 -0.76 -8.74 2.11
C LEU A 74 -2.30 -8.70 2.18
N GLU A 75 -2.86 -8.15 3.27
CA GLU A 75 -4.31 -8.00 3.43
C GLU A 75 -4.93 -7.13 2.32
N THR A 76 -4.26 -6.04 1.95
CA THR A 76 -4.74 -5.14 0.88
C THR A 76 -4.68 -5.83 -0.48
N LEU A 77 -3.65 -6.63 -0.74
CA LEU A 77 -3.49 -7.39 -1.99
C LEU A 77 -4.52 -8.49 -2.14
N ILE A 78 -4.72 -9.29 -1.09
CA ILE A 78 -5.76 -10.33 -1.07
C ILE A 78 -7.13 -9.68 -1.32
N PHE A 79 -7.44 -8.58 -0.62
CA PHE A 79 -8.68 -7.85 -0.83
C PHE A 79 -8.88 -7.38 -2.28
N LEU A 80 -7.82 -6.90 -2.94
CA LEU A 80 -7.90 -6.45 -4.33
C LEU A 80 -8.02 -7.63 -5.32
N LEU A 81 -7.36 -8.76 -5.05
CA LEU A 81 -7.40 -9.96 -5.89
C LEU A 81 -8.75 -10.70 -5.79
N GLU A 82 -9.41 -10.67 -4.64
CA GLU A 82 -10.74 -11.26 -4.47
C GLU A 82 -11.86 -10.46 -5.20
N CYS A 83 -11.54 -9.29 -5.76
CA CYS A 83 -12.53 -8.44 -6.41
C CYS A 83 -12.49 -8.62 -7.95
N PRO A 84 -13.58 -9.09 -8.59
CA PRO A 84 -13.61 -9.48 -10.00
C PRO A 84 -13.74 -8.29 -10.97
N MET A 85 -13.02 -7.19 -10.72
CA MET A 85 -13.09 -5.98 -11.53
C MET A 85 -11.77 -5.80 -12.28
N ASP A 86 -11.79 -6.01 -13.60
CA ASP A 86 -10.62 -5.89 -14.51
C ASP A 86 -9.83 -4.59 -14.31
N ASP A 87 -10.55 -3.53 -13.96
CA ASP A 87 -10.03 -2.19 -13.72
C ASP A 87 -9.15 -2.05 -12.46
N LEU A 88 -9.17 -3.03 -11.55
CA LEU A 88 -8.34 -3.05 -10.35
C LEU A 88 -6.97 -3.67 -10.59
N ILE A 89 -6.79 -4.42 -11.68
CA ILE A 89 -5.53 -5.11 -12.01
C ILE A 89 -4.38 -4.12 -12.10
N GLU A 90 -4.60 -2.94 -12.69
CA GLU A 90 -3.58 -1.88 -12.77
C GLU A 90 -3.11 -1.44 -11.37
N ILE A 91 -4.05 -1.30 -10.42
CA ILE A 91 -3.74 -0.91 -9.04
C ILE A 91 -2.99 -2.03 -8.32
N VAL A 92 -3.40 -3.29 -8.52
CA VAL A 92 -2.73 -4.47 -7.96
C VAL A 92 -1.30 -4.57 -8.46
N VAL A 93 -1.09 -4.50 -9.77
CA VAL A 93 0.24 -4.60 -10.39
C VAL A 93 1.13 -3.44 -9.94
N GLY A 94 0.60 -2.22 -9.92
CA GLY A 94 1.33 -1.05 -9.44
C GLY A 94 1.70 -1.17 -7.95
N PHE A 95 0.78 -1.64 -7.11
CA PHE A 95 1.03 -1.83 -5.69
C PHE A 95 2.07 -2.93 -5.44
N MET A 96 1.96 -4.06 -6.15
CA MET A 96 2.94 -5.16 -6.11
C MET A 96 4.34 -4.71 -6.51
N HIS A 97 4.44 -4.00 -7.64
CA HIS A 97 5.71 -3.51 -8.15
C HIS A 97 6.45 -2.71 -7.05
N GLU A 98 5.73 -1.84 -6.36
CA GLU A 98 6.30 -0.95 -5.35
C GLU A 98 6.75 -1.65 -4.06
N VAL A 99 6.11 -2.76 -3.67
CA VAL A 99 6.43 -3.51 -2.42
C VAL A 99 7.28 -4.76 -2.64
N SER A 100 7.41 -5.22 -3.88
CA SER A 100 8.00 -6.52 -4.25
C SER A 100 9.41 -6.74 -3.68
N ALA A 101 10.29 -5.74 -3.79
CA ALA A 101 11.66 -5.81 -3.29
C ALA A 101 11.70 -5.96 -1.77
N PHE A 102 10.88 -5.19 -1.04
CA PHE A 102 10.81 -5.27 0.41
C PHE A 102 10.29 -6.64 0.88
N LEU A 103 9.24 -7.17 0.24
CA LEU A 103 8.69 -8.48 0.58
C LEU A 103 9.68 -9.62 0.28
N ALA A 104 10.46 -9.52 -0.79
CA ALA A 104 11.47 -10.52 -1.14
C ALA A 104 12.58 -10.61 -0.08
N GLU A 105 12.97 -9.48 0.53
CA GLU A 105 14.02 -9.42 1.53
C GLU A 105 13.52 -9.76 2.94
N ASN A 106 12.31 -9.32 3.29
CA ASN A 106 11.83 -9.34 4.68
C ASN A 106 10.82 -10.46 4.95
N SER A 107 10.13 -10.97 3.92
CA SER A 107 9.06 -11.96 4.12
C SER A 107 8.88 -12.91 2.93
N LEU A 108 9.84 -13.82 2.75
CA LEU A 108 9.80 -14.87 1.72
C LEU A 108 8.49 -15.68 1.72
N LYS A 109 7.90 -15.91 2.89
CA LYS A 109 6.62 -16.63 3.03
C LYS A 109 5.43 -15.81 2.55
N ALA A 110 5.36 -14.51 2.86
CA ALA A 110 4.29 -13.64 2.39
C ALA A 110 4.37 -13.46 0.86
N ASN A 111 5.57 -13.33 0.32
CA ASN A 111 5.78 -13.27 -1.13
C ASN A 111 5.29 -14.55 -1.82
N ALA A 112 5.61 -15.74 -1.28
CA ALA A 112 5.14 -17.01 -1.84
C ALA A 112 3.61 -17.13 -1.87
N LEU A 113 2.92 -16.75 -0.77
CA LEU A 113 1.45 -16.78 -0.69
C LEU A 113 0.79 -15.90 -1.75
N ILE A 114 1.36 -14.72 -2.00
CA ILE A 114 0.89 -13.80 -3.04
C ILE A 114 0.97 -14.43 -4.44
N PHE A 115 2.12 -15.05 -4.77
CA PHE A 115 2.32 -15.67 -6.08
C PHE A 115 1.43 -16.90 -6.29
N GLU A 116 1.13 -17.65 -5.23
CA GLU A 116 0.20 -18.79 -5.31
C GLU A 116 -1.23 -18.35 -5.63
N GLU A 117 -1.70 -17.22 -5.08
CA GLU A 117 -3.04 -16.69 -5.37
C GLU A 117 -3.13 -16.09 -6.78
N GLN A 118 -2.08 -15.41 -7.27
CA GLN A 118 -2.05 -14.93 -8.67
C GLN A 118 -2.04 -16.05 -9.71
N ALA A 119 -1.53 -17.24 -9.37
CA ALA A 119 -1.44 -18.37 -10.29
C ALA A 119 -2.75 -19.18 -10.41
N LYS A 120 -3.78 -18.85 -9.61
CA LYS A 120 -5.09 -19.52 -9.65
C LYS A 120 -6.09 -18.89 -10.62
N GLU A 121 -5.82 -17.68 -11.13
CA GLU A 121 -6.57 -17.04 -12.21
C GLU A 121 -5.98 -17.38 -13.59
#